data_AF-A0AAJ5Z636-F1
#
_entry.id   AF-A0AAJ5Z636-F1
#
_cell.length_a   1.000
_cell.length_b   1.000
_cell.length_c   1.000
_cell.angle_alpha   90.00
_cell.angle_beta   90.00
_cell.angle_gamma   90.00
#
_symmetry.space_group_name_H-M   'P 1'
#
loop_
_entity.id
_entity.type
_entity.pdbx_description
1 polymer ?
#
loop_
_entity_poly.entity_id
_entity_poly.type
_entity_poly.pdbx_seq_one_letter_code
_entity_poly.pdbx_strand_id
1 'polypeptide(L)'
;MNINVSLPTIIPNQLQPQTESAQTDNRRAELVPPSRQSEASNAESGVGSQKERSRAAQANPATPSSSTKENGQTGPVMVAHRFVEATGEEGERRQRQEGEQQEQQKQQRQVAALVERDLEVRKHEQAHQAAGGEHAGSPTYQFSRGPDGKRYATGGEVVIDMGTIPGDPAATIAKMQRVRAAALAPDEPSSQDMSVARAASGKEAQARKDLMTLRQETTGPLGAYMDNRNQVIARHYQQAVRPASPHSLSQDV
;
A
#
# COMPACT_ATOMS: atom_id res chain seq x y z
N MET A 1 16.32 37.88 21.68
CA MET A 1 15.80 38.66 20.52
C MET A 1 14.42 38.10 20.21
N ASN A 2 13.38 38.91 20.38
CA ASN A 2 11.99 38.49 20.20
C ASN A 2 11.56 38.91 18.79
N ILE A 3 11.33 37.94 17.90
CA ILE A 3 10.91 38.21 16.53
C ILE A 3 9.38 38.16 16.50
N ASN A 4 8.77 39.33 16.33
CA ASN A 4 7.34 39.50 16.14
C ASN A 4 7.04 39.27 14.65
N VAL A 5 6.34 38.19 14.31
CA VAL A 5 5.95 37.88 12.92
C VAL A 5 4.48 38.28 12.74
N SER A 6 4.27 39.44 12.11
CA SER A 6 2.94 39.89 11.68
C SER A 6 2.62 39.22 10.34
N LEU A 7 1.64 38.31 10.33
CA LEU A 7 1.13 37.69 9.11
C LEU A 7 0.17 38.65 8.38
N PRO A 8 0.17 38.71 7.03
CA PRO A 8 -0.80 39.48 6.28
C PRO A 8 -2.17 38.81 6.27
N THR A 9 -3.24 39.62 6.35
CA THR A 9 -4.62 39.18 6.20
C THR A 9 -4.87 38.71 4.77
N ILE A 10 -5.04 37.40 4.58
CA ILE A 10 -5.55 36.84 3.32
C ILE A 10 -7.07 36.99 3.34
N ILE A 11 -7.61 37.84 2.47
CA ILE A 11 -9.05 37.91 2.21
C ILE A 11 -9.41 36.71 1.32
N PRO A 12 -10.25 35.77 1.77
CA PRO A 12 -10.70 34.70 0.90
C PRO A 12 -11.64 35.28 -0.16
N ASN A 13 -11.25 35.16 -1.43
CA ASN A 13 -12.05 35.59 -2.58
C ASN A 13 -13.22 34.61 -2.79
N GLN A 14 -14.29 34.73 -1.99
CA GLN A 14 -15.47 33.86 -2.03
C GLN A 14 -16.57 34.32 -3.01
N LEU A 15 -16.21 34.86 -4.17
CA LEU A 15 -17.19 35.23 -5.18
C LEU A 15 -16.75 34.77 -6.56
N GLN A 16 -16.93 33.47 -6.85
CA GLN A 16 -17.37 32.91 -8.15
C GLN A 16 -17.10 31.38 -8.23
N PRO A 17 -18.08 30.52 -7.90
CA PRO A 17 -17.92 29.06 -7.99
C PRO A 17 -17.88 28.51 -9.43
N GLN A 18 -18.16 29.33 -10.45
CA GLN A 18 -18.37 28.86 -11.82
C GLN A 18 -17.08 28.78 -12.66
N THR A 19 -15.99 29.40 -12.22
CA THR A 19 -14.71 29.41 -12.98
C THR A 19 -13.73 28.33 -12.51
N GLU A 20 -13.88 27.84 -11.29
CA GLU A 20 -12.99 26.82 -10.71
C GLU A 20 -13.24 25.42 -11.30
N SER A 21 -14.50 25.06 -11.57
CA SER A 21 -14.86 23.78 -12.19
C SER A 21 -14.31 23.64 -13.61
N ALA A 22 -14.36 24.71 -14.42
CA ALA A 22 -13.85 24.69 -15.78
C ALA A 22 -12.31 24.57 -15.85
N GLN A 23 -11.58 25.11 -14.88
CA GLN A 23 -10.11 24.99 -14.84
C GLN A 23 -9.64 23.61 -14.37
N THR A 24 -10.40 22.97 -13.49
CA THR A 24 -10.07 21.64 -12.97
C THR A 24 -10.28 20.54 -14.02
N ASP A 25 -11.29 20.72 -14.89
CA ASP A 25 -11.65 19.73 -15.91
C ASP A 25 -10.65 19.71 -17.08
N ASN A 26 -10.19 20.89 -17.54
CA ASN A 26 -9.15 20.98 -18.57
C ASN A 26 -7.82 20.35 -18.14
N ARG A 27 -7.49 20.34 -16.83
CA ARG A 27 -6.29 19.68 -16.32
C ARG A 27 -6.41 18.14 -16.27
N ARG A 28 -7.63 17.60 -16.30
CA ARG A 28 -7.86 16.15 -16.27
C ARG A 28 -7.90 15.50 -17.65
N ALA A 29 -8.04 16.28 -18.72
CA ALA A 29 -8.22 15.77 -20.08
C ALA A 29 -6.93 15.48 -20.88
N GLU A 30 -5.73 15.86 -20.41
CA GLU A 30 -4.49 15.58 -21.14
C GLU A 30 -3.69 14.42 -20.55
N LEU A 31 -4.10 13.19 -20.84
CA LEU A 31 -3.24 12.02 -20.76
C LEU A 31 -3.65 10.93 -21.77
N VAL A 32 -3.67 11.30 -23.05
CA VAL A 32 -3.78 10.34 -24.16
C VAL A 32 -2.40 10.19 -24.80
N PRO A 33 -1.74 9.01 -24.73
CA PRO A 33 -0.49 8.80 -25.44
C PRO A 33 -0.75 8.70 -26.96
N PRO A 34 0.13 9.26 -27.82
CA PRO A 34 -0.02 9.11 -29.27
C PRO A 34 0.23 7.65 -29.68
N SER A 35 -0.71 7.08 -30.42
CA SER A 35 -0.58 5.78 -31.07
C SER A 35 0.55 5.81 -32.11
N ARG A 36 1.56 4.95 -31.95
CA ARG A 36 2.60 4.74 -32.97
C ARG A 36 1.95 4.16 -34.24
N GLN A 37 2.17 4.86 -35.34
CA GLN A 37 1.98 4.34 -36.69
C GLN A 37 2.98 3.19 -36.92
N SER A 38 2.46 1.99 -37.19
CA SER A 38 3.23 0.90 -37.80
C SER A 38 2.85 0.83 -39.27
N GLU A 39 3.80 1.17 -40.12
CA GLU A 39 3.72 0.99 -41.56
C GLU A 39 3.62 -0.49 -41.92
N ALA A 40 2.79 -0.77 -42.93
CA ALA A 40 2.54 -2.08 -43.49
C ALA A 40 3.77 -2.64 -44.23
N SER A 41 3.85 -3.97 -44.39
CA SER A 41 3.97 -4.61 -45.72
C SER A 41 4.04 -6.16 -45.66
N ASN A 42 3.22 -6.76 -46.54
CA ASN A 42 3.40 -7.99 -47.31
C ASN A 42 3.27 -9.39 -46.68
N ALA A 43 2.08 -9.96 -46.91
CA ALA A 43 1.80 -11.13 -47.77
C ALA A 43 2.77 -12.33 -47.76
N GLU A 44 2.24 -13.51 -47.39
CA GLU A 44 2.35 -14.71 -48.25
C GLU A 44 1.30 -15.77 -47.92
N SER A 45 0.97 -16.54 -48.96
CA SER A 45 -0.07 -17.57 -49.06
C SER A 45 0.37 -18.94 -48.56
N GLY A 46 -0.58 -19.74 -48.09
CA GLY A 46 -0.48 -21.21 -48.01
C GLY A 46 -1.79 -21.77 -47.47
N VAL A 47 -2.77 -22.14 -48.30
CA VAL A 47 -2.94 -23.48 -48.92
C VAL A 47 -2.81 -24.63 -47.90
N GLY A 48 -3.94 -25.30 -47.67
CA GLY A 48 -3.94 -26.77 -47.66
C GLY A 48 -4.60 -27.46 -46.46
N SER A 49 -5.67 -28.22 -46.78
CA SER A 49 -6.11 -29.46 -46.12
C SER A 49 -6.79 -29.32 -44.75
N GLN A 50 -7.88 -30.01 -44.41
CA GLN A 50 -8.58 -31.14 -45.03
C GLN A 50 -9.93 -31.32 -44.29
N LYS A 51 -10.89 -31.96 -44.98
CA LYS A 51 -11.84 -33.02 -44.53
C LYS A 51 -11.99 -33.25 -42.99
N GLU A 52 -13.14 -33.57 -42.41
CA GLU A 52 -14.35 -34.21 -42.93
C GLU A 52 -15.47 -34.16 -41.87
N ARG A 53 -16.70 -34.29 -42.37
CA ARG A 53 -17.96 -34.54 -41.66
C ARG A 53 -17.94 -35.78 -40.76
N SER A 54 -18.66 -35.73 -39.63
CA SER A 54 -19.83 -36.58 -39.27
C SER A 54 -20.30 -36.21 -37.85
N ARG A 55 -21.55 -35.82 -37.56
CA ARG A 55 -22.91 -36.42 -37.65
C ARG A 55 -23.26 -37.46 -36.56
N ALA A 56 -24.51 -37.33 -36.12
CA ALA A 56 -25.34 -38.16 -35.21
C ALA A 56 -25.16 -37.85 -33.71
N ALA A 57 -26.09 -37.29 -32.94
CA ALA A 57 -27.56 -37.26 -32.91
C ALA A 57 -28.23 -38.64 -32.71
N GLN A 58 -28.90 -38.80 -31.57
CA GLN A 58 -30.18 -39.52 -31.31
C GLN A 58 -30.31 -39.77 -29.80
N ALA A 59 -31.48 -39.83 -29.16
CA ALA A 59 -32.90 -39.69 -29.50
C ALA A 59 -33.65 -39.56 -28.15
N ASN A 60 -34.65 -38.68 -27.94
CA ASN A 60 -36.06 -38.74 -28.39
C ASN A 60 -36.90 -39.84 -27.65
N PRO A 61 -38.25 -39.84 -27.68
CA PRO A 61 -39.25 -38.86 -27.21
C PRO A 61 -40.48 -39.55 -26.53
N ALA A 62 -41.56 -38.82 -26.20
CA ALA A 62 -42.96 -39.25 -26.48
C ALA A 62 -44.01 -38.20 -26.04
N THR A 63 -44.80 -37.75 -27.02
CA THR A 63 -46.17 -37.17 -26.93
C THR A 63 -47.18 -38.31 -27.25
N PRO A 64 -48.53 -38.19 -27.06
CA PRO A 64 -49.44 -37.48 -28.01
C PRO A 64 -50.69 -36.80 -27.35
N SER A 65 -51.21 -35.67 -27.87
CA SER A 65 -52.42 -35.49 -28.76
C SER A 65 -53.77 -35.84 -28.09
N SER A 66 -54.92 -35.19 -28.26
CA SER A 66 -55.48 -34.17 -29.17
C SER A 66 -56.92 -33.86 -28.69
N SER A 67 -57.48 -32.69 -29.02
CA SER A 67 -58.80 -32.49 -29.68
C SER A 67 -59.52 -31.19 -29.28
N THR A 68 -60.25 -30.67 -30.27
CA THR A 68 -60.94 -29.39 -30.32
C THR A 68 -62.45 -29.57 -30.09
N LYS A 69 -63.10 -28.60 -29.42
CA LYS A 69 -64.41 -27.96 -29.72
C LYS A 69 -65.50 -27.96 -28.62
N GLU A 70 -66.00 -26.73 -28.43
CA GLU A 70 -67.38 -26.27 -28.21
C GLU A 70 -68.19 -26.52 -26.92
N ASN A 71 -68.50 -25.37 -26.30
CA ASN A 71 -69.82 -24.85 -25.90
C ASN A 71 -70.60 -25.52 -24.75
N GLY A 72 -70.90 -24.75 -23.70
CA GLY A 72 -71.72 -25.17 -22.57
C GLY A 72 -71.87 -24.08 -21.51
N GLN A 73 -72.94 -23.32 -21.65
CA GLN A 73 -73.37 -22.15 -20.90
C GLN A 73 -73.70 -22.44 -19.42
N THR A 74 -73.72 -21.36 -18.62
CA THR A 74 -74.45 -21.12 -17.35
C THR A 74 -73.67 -21.16 -16.01
N GLY A 75 -73.69 -20.02 -15.31
CA GLY A 75 -73.53 -19.89 -13.85
C GLY A 75 -72.40 -18.96 -13.39
N PRO A 76 -72.67 -17.68 -13.05
CA PRO A 76 -71.71 -16.86 -12.34
C PRO A 76 -71.71 -17.30 -10.87
N VAL A 77 -70.83 -18.22 -10.49
CA VAL A 77 -70.51 -18.39 -9.07
C VAL A 77 -69.54 -17.27 -8.74
N MET A 78 -70.09 -16.21 -8.16
CA MET A 78 -69.33 -15.14 -7.55
C MET A 78 -68.30 -15.78 -6.62
N VAL A 79 -67.05 -15.83 -7.04
CA VAL A 79 -65.93 -15.84 -6.10
C VAL A 79 -66.04 -14.47 -5.47
N ALA A 80 -66.79 -14.44 -4.36
CA ALA A 80 -66.81 -13.32 -3.45
C ALA A 80 -65.36 -12.92 -3.30
N HIS A 81 -65.05 -11.73 -3.81
CA HIS A 81 -63.90 -10.97 -3.38
C HIS A 81 -64.09 -10.90 -1.88
N ARG A 82 -63.50 -11.87 -1.18
CA ARG A 82 -63.18 -11.76 0.23
C ARG A 82 -62.09 -10.70 0.19
N PHE A 83 -62.57 -9.47 0.13
CA PHE A 83 -61.91 -8.29 0.66
C PHE A 83 -61.63 -8.71 2.10
N VAL A 84 -60.52 -9.41 2.28
CA VAL A 84 -59.83 -9.41 3.56
C VAL A 84 -59.46 -7.95 3.67
N GLU A 85 -60.34 -7.22 4.34
CA GLU A 85 -60.04 -5.94 4.91
C GLU A 85 -58.73 -6.17 5.65
N ALA A 86 -57.64 -5.77 4.98
CA ALA A 86 -56.31 -5.82 5.53
C ALA A 86 -56.37 -4.86 6.71
N THR A 87 -56.72 -5.42 7.87
CA THR A 87 -56.62 -4.77 9.17
C THR A 87 -55.28 -4.05 9.17
N GLY A 88 -55.24 -2.75 9.47
CA GLY A 88 -54.03 -1.91 9.38
C GLY A 88 -52.79 -2.55 10.01
N GLU A 89 -52.99 -3.46 10.96
CA GLU A 89 -52.02 -4.35 11.59
C GLU A 89 -51.15 -5.20 10.62
N GLU A 90 -51.68 -5.70 9.50
CA GLU A 90 -50.89 -6.49 8.52
C GLU A 90 -49.98 -5.61 7.65
N GLY A 91 -50.47 -4.42 7.28
CA GLY A 91 -49.67 -3.40 6.58
C GLY A 91 -48.53 -2.91 7.45
N GLU A 92 -48.81 -2.61 8.72
CA GLU A 92 -47.81 -2.16 9.71
C GLU A 92 -46.74 -3.23 10.00
N ARG A 93 -47.11 -4.52 10.03
CA ARG A 93 -46.17 -5.64 10.21
C ARG A 93 -45.21 -5.79 9.02
N ARG A 94 -45.69 -5.68 7.79
CA ARG A 94 -44.83 -5.70 6.58
C ARG A 94 -43.89 -4.50 6.56
N GLN A 95 -44.39 -3.32 6.90
CA GLN A 95 -43.58 -2.10 6.94
C GLN A 95 -42.46 -2.17 7.99
N ARG A 96 -42.72 -2.75 9.18
CA ARG A 96 -41.67 -3.01 10.18
C ARG A 96 -40.63 -4.02 9.69
N GLN A 97 -41.06 -5.13 9.10
CA GLN A 97 -40.13 -6.15 8.58
C GLN A 97 -39.25 -5.60 7.45
N GLU A 98 -39.81 -4.80 6.55
CA GLU A 98 -39.04 -4.11 5.51
C GLU A 98 -38.03 -3.12 6.10
N GLY A 99 -38.43 -2.37 7.14
CA GLY A 99 -37.53 -1.47 7.87
C GLY A 99 -36.38 -2.21 8.57
N GLU A 100 -36.67 -3.32 9.24
CA GLU A 100 -35.66 -4.18 9.90
C GLU A 100 -34.68 -4.80 8.90
N GLN A 101 -35.18 -5.25 7.75
CA GLN A 101 -34.33 -5.78 6.67
C GLN A 101 -33.41 -4.71 6.08
N GLN A 102 -33.92 -3.49 5.85
CA GLN A 102 -33.11 -2.38 5.38
C GLN A 102 -32.01 -2.01 6.38
N GLU A 103 -32.34 -2.00 7.67
CA GLU A 103 -31.37 -1.70 8.73
C GLU A 103 -30.29 -2.77 8.83
N GLN A 104 -30.65 -4.05 8.75
CA GLN A 104 -29.69 -5.15 8.70
C GLN A 104 -28.75 -5.05 7.49
N GLN A 105 -29.27 -4.69 6.31
CA GLN A 105 -28.43 -4.48 5.13
C GLN A 105 -27.46 -3.31 5.31
N LYS A 106 -27.88 -2.21 5.96
CA LYS A 106 -27.00 -1.08 6.28
C LYS A 106 -25.88 -1.50 7.23
N GLN A 107 -26.21 -2.24 8.29
CA GLN A 107 -25.22 -2.73 9.24
C GLN A 107 -24.23 -3.69 8.57
N GLN A 108 -24.69 -4.60 7.71
CA GLN A 108 -23.82 -5.51 6.95
C GLN A 108 -22.85 -4.74 6.04
N ARG A 109 -23.33 -3.73 5.31
CA ARG A 109 -22.47 -2.87 4.48
C ARG A 109 -21.44 -2.12 5.32
N GLN A 110 -21.84 -1.62 6.48
CA GLN A 110 -20.92 -0.93 7.39
C GLN A 110 -19.82 -1.87 7.91
N VAL A 111 -20.19 -3.10 8.30
CA VAL A 111 -19.22 -4.11 8.73
C VAL A 111 -18.27 -4.47 7.58
N ALA A 112 -18.79 -4.66 6.37
CA ALA A 112 -17.95 -4.95 5.19
C ALA A 112 -16.91 -3.86 4.93
N ALA A 113 -17.32 -2.58 4.99
CA ALA A 113 -16.42 -1.45 4.82
C ALA A 113 -15.36 -1.33 5.93
N LEU A 114 -15.70 -1.72 7.16
CA LEU A 114 -14.74 -1.76 8.28
C LEU A 114 -13.74 -2.91 8.12
N VAL A 115 -14.18 -4.07 7.66
CA VAL A 115 -13.31 -5.22 7.37
C VAL A 115 -12.32 -4.89 6.26
N GLU A 116 -12.78 -4.27 5.18
CA GLU A 116 -11.93 -3.85 4.07
C GLU A 116 -10.83 -2.90 4.54
N ARG A 117 -11.23 -1.83 5.25
CA ARG A 117 -10.29 -0.86 5.81
C ARG A 117 -9.30 -1.47 6.80
N ASP A 118 -9.75 -2.41 7.62
CA ASP A 118 -8.91 -3.12 8.59
C ASP A 118 -7.81 -3.94 7.89
N LEU A 119 -8.14 -4.60 6.79
CA LEU A 119 -7.16 -5.33 5.97
C LEU A 119 -6.17 -4.37 5.30
N GLU A 120 -6.66 -3.26 4.74
CA GLU A 120 -5.82 -2.23 4.11
C GLU A 120 -4.82 -1.64 5.11
N VAL A 121 -5.31 -1.18 6.28
CA VAL A 121 -4.47 -0.61 7.33
C VAL A 121 -3.41 -1.61 7.77
N ARG A 122 -3.79 -2.87 8.04
CA ARG A 122 -2.79 -3.87 8.45
C ARG A 122 -1.75 -4.14 7.37
N LYS A 123 -2.16 -4.25 6.09
CA LYS A 123 -1.23 -4.43 4.97
C LYS A 123 -0.30 -3.22 4.85
N HIS A 124 -0.82 -2.02 5.01
CA HIS A 124 -0.07 -0.77 4.97
C HIS A 124 1.00 -0.73 6.05
N GLU A 125 0.63 -0.94 7.32
CA GLU A 125 1.59 -0.95 8.42
C GLU A 125 2.60 -2.11 8.31
N GLN A 126 2.15 -3.28 7.87
CA GLN A 126 3.03 -4.42 7.67
C GLN A 126 4.08 -4.14 6.59
N ALA A 127 3.73 -3.42 5.53
CA ALA A 127 4.68 -3.04 4.47
C ALA A 127 5.78 -2.12 5.04
N HIS A 128 5.42 -1.13 5.84
CA HIS A 128 6.38 -0.27 6.54
C HIS A 128 7.32 -1.08 7.43
N GLN A 129 6.78 -1.95 8.28
CA GLN A 129 7.57 -2.76 9.20
C GLN A 129 8.53 -3.70 8.44
N ALA A 130 8.03 -4.42 7.44
CA ALA A 130 8.81 -5.38 6.68
C ALA A 130 9.99 -4.72 5.93
N ALA A 131 9.76 -3.55 5.34
CA ALA A 131 10.79 -2.82 4.61
C ALA A 131 11.80 -2.12 5.54
N GLY A 132 11.36 -1.64 6.71
CA GLY A 132 12.22 -1.00 7.69
C GLY A 132 13.08 -1.95 8.52
N GLY A 133 12.64 -3.21 8.69
CA GLY A 133 13.39 -4.22 9.43
C GLY A 133 13.72 -3.75 10.85
N GLU A 134 14.99 -3.82 11.23
CA GLU A 134 15.47 -3.39 12.55
C GLU A 134 15.31 -1.88 12.84
N HIS A 135 15.10 -1.06 11.81
CA HIS A 135 14.92 0.40 11.96
C HIS A 135 13.43 0.80 12.02
N ALA A 136 12.51 -0.16 11.88
CA ALA A 136 11.09 0.05 12.07
C ALA A 136 10.62 -0.59 13.39
N GLY A 137 9.81 0.15 14.13
CA GLY A 137 9.11 -0.34 15.32
C GLY A 137 8.00 -1.33 14.96
N SER A 138 7.36 -1.87 16.00
CA SER A 138 6.14 -2.67 15.81
C SER A 138 4.97 -1.77 15.39
N PRO A 139 4.09 -2.23 14.49
CA PRO A 139 2.86 -1.54 14.13
C PRO A 139 2.01 -1.22 15.35
N THR A 140 1.45 -0.03 15.35
CA THR A 140 0.40 0.38 16.29
C THR A 140 -0.88 0.67 15.53
N TYR A 141 -2.02 0.39 16.13
CA TYR A 141 -3.32 0.47 15.47
C TYR A 141 -4.33 1.26 16.28
N GLN A 142 -5.16 2.02 15.56
CA GLN A 142 -6.32 2.71 16.08
C GLN A 142 -7.57 1.95 15.64
N PHE A 143 -8.47 1.69 16.59
CA PHE A 143 -9.60 0.81 16.36
C PHE A 143 -10.94 1.54 16.44
N SER A 144 -11.87 1.14 15.58
CA SER A 144 -13.28 1.52 15.64
C SER A 144 -14.14 0.29 15.91
N ARG A 145 -15.24 0.47 16.65
CA ARG A 145 -16.19 -0.61 16.95
C ARG A 145 -17.29 -0.67 15.90
N GLY A 146 -17.51 -1.85 15.32
CA GLY A 146 -18.60 -2.09 14.37
C GLY A 146 -19.96 -2.33 15.05
N PRO A 147 -21.07 -2.31 14.29
CA PRO A 147 -22.40 -2.62 14.80
C PRO A 147 -22.54 -4.10 15.23
N ASP A 148 -21.64 -4.96 14.77
CA ASP A 148 -21.47 -6.35 15.21
C ASP A 148 -20.72 -6.51 16.55
N GLY A 149 -20.32 -5.38 17.15
CA GLY A 149 -19.62 -5.32 18.43
C GLY A 149 -18.11 -5.62 18.37
N LYS A 150 -17.57 -5.97 17.20
CA LYS A 150 -16.13 -6.24 16.99
C LYS A 150 -15.34 -4.95 16.78
N ARG A 151 -14.01 -5.03 16.93
CA ARG A 151 -13.10 -3.90 16.68
C ARG A 151 -12.32 -4.12 15.38
N TYR A 152 -12.23 -3.07 14.59
CA TYR A 152 -11.57 -3.02 13.29
C TYR A 152 -10.54 -1.90 13.28
N ALA A 153 -9.32 -2.14 12.78
CA ALA A 153 -8.31 -1.11 12.64
C ALA A 153 -8.74 -0.13 11.55
N THR A 154 -8.84 1.14 11.91
CA THR A 154 -9.21 2.22 10.99
C THR A 154 -8.06 3.17 10.70
N GLY A 155 -6.96 3.03 11.43
CA GLY A 155 -5.69 3.70 11.21
C GLY A 155 -4.57 2.93 11.90
N GLY A 156 -3.34 3.24 11.53
CA GLY A 156 -2.14 2.67 12.14
C GLY A 156 -0.95 3.57 11.91
N GLU A 157 0.14 3.26 12.60
CA GLU A 157 1.45 3.84 12.32
C GLU A 157 2.59 2.89 12.73
N VAL A 158 3.69 2.98 11.98
CA VAL A 158 4.97 2.35 12.29
C VAL A 158 6.00 3.45 12.55
N VAL A 159 6.55 3.47 13.75
CA VAL A 159 7.63 4.41 14.10
C VAL A 159 8.92 3.97 13.40
N ILE A 160 9.55 4.87 12.64
CA ILE A 160 10.81 4.60 11.94
C ILE A 160 11.94 5.40 12.58
N ASP A 161 13.04 4.73 12.94
CA ASP A 161 14.21 5.35 13.54
C ASP A 161 15.05 6.12 12.50
N MET A 162 14.99 7.45 12.59
CA MET A 162 15.75 8.36 11.73
C MET A 162 17.07 8.84 12.35
N GLY A 163 17.54 8.24 13.45
CA GLY A 163 18.80 8.62 14.11
C GLY A 163 20.00 8.34 13.21
N THR A 164 20.96 9.26 13.17
CA THR A 164 22.27 9.04 12.51
C THR A 164 23.16 8.18 13.41
N ILE A 165 24.15 7.52 12.82
CA ILE A 165 25.13 6.71 13.55
C ILE A 165 26.38 7.57 13.75
N PRO A 166 26.70 7.98 15.00
CA PRO A 166 27.84 8.85 15.27
C PRO A 166 29.17 8.19 14.86
N GLY A 167 30.04 8.95 14.20
CA GLY A 167 31.37 8.48 13.79
C GLY A 167 31.37 7.52 12.60
N ASP A 168 30.21 7.11 12.08
CA ASP A 168 30.12 6.25 10.89
C ASP A 168 29.12 6.81 9.85
N PRO A 169 29.61 7.68 8.95
CA PRO A 169 28.80 8.21 7.85
C PRO A 169 28.34 7.12 6.88
N ALA A 170 29.11 6.04 6.68
CA ALA A 170 28.75 4.96 5.76
C ALA A 170 27.58 4.15 6.29
N ALA A 171 27.60 3.79 7.58
CA ALA A 171 26.47 3.14 8.23
C ALA A 171 25.23 4.05 8.27
N THR A 172 25.42 5.36 8.46
CA THR A 172 24.32 6.34 8.39
C THR A 172 23.67 6.37 7.01
N ILE A 173 24.45 6.33 5.92
CA ILE A 173 23.92 6.27 4.55
C ILE A 173 23.07 5.01 4.36
N ALA A 174 23.59 3.84 4.74
CA ALA A 174 22.87 2.57 4.61
C ALA A 174 21.56 2.57 5.42
N LYS A 175 21.61 3.08 6.67
CA LYS A 175 20.43 3.24 7.52
C LYS A 175 19.39 4.16 6.87
N MET A 176 19.79 5.35 6.41
CA MET A 176 18.86 6.30 5.80
C MET A 176 18.27 5.79 4.48
N GLN A 177 19.00 4.98 3.72
CA GLN A 177 18.45 4.31 2.53
C GLN A 177 17.35 3.32 2.91
N ARG A 178 17.57 2.51 3.95
CA ARG A 178 16.54 1.58 4.45
C ARG A 178 15.34 2.32 5.03
N VAL A 179 15.55 3.38 5.80
CA VAL A 179 14.48 4.25 6.32
C VAL A 179 13.65 4.86 5.17
N ARG A 180 14.30 5.38 4.12
CA ARG A 180 13.58 5.89 2.95
C ARG A 180 12.78 4.79 2.26
N ALA A 181 13.37 3.63 2.05
CA ALA A 181 12.68 2.50 1.43
C ALA A 181 11.46 2.06 2.24
N ALA A 182 11.59 2.05 3.57
CA ALA A 182 10.50 1.72 4.49
C ALA A 182 9.34 2.71 4.42
N ALA A 183 9.64 4.01 4.41
CA ALA A 183 8.62 5.05 4.29
C ALA A 183 7.90 5.01 2.93
N LEU A 184 8.58 4.59 1.87
CA LEU A 184 7.99 4.47 0.52
C LEU A 184 7.48 3.05 0.20
N ALA A 185 7.38 2.16 1.20
CA ALA A 185 7.08 0.76 0.98
C ALA A 185 5.63 0.46 0.58
N PRO A 186 4.59 1.10 1.16
CA PRO A 186 3.23 0.90 0.71
C PRO A 186 2.99 1.44 -0.70
N ASP A 187 2.04 0.85 -1.42
CA ASP A 187 1.64 1.27 -2.77
C ASP A 187 1.13 2.74 -2.80
N GLU A 188 0.46 3.15 -1.72
CA GLU A 188 -0.05 4.51 -1.50
C GLU A 188 0.53 5.08 -0.20
N PRO A 189 1.75 5.65 -0.22
CA PRO A 189 2.35 6.24 0.97
C PRO A 189 1.60 7.52 1.39
N SER A 190 1.47 7.74 2.70
CA SER A 190 0.84 8.94 3.23
C SER A 190 1.73 10.17 3.07
N SER A 191 1.17 11.36 3.31
CA SER A 191 1.94 12.61 3.32
C SER A 191 3.03 12.62 4.41
N GLN A 192 2.78 11.94 5.53
CA GLN A 192 3.72 11.75 6.63
C GLN A 192 4.89 10.87 6.19
N ASP A 193 4.62 9.75 5.52
CA ASP A 193 5.67 8.85 5.05
C ASP A 193 6.56 9.51 4.00
N MET A 194 5.94 10.25 3.07
CA MET A 194 6.67 11.07 2.11
C MET A 194 7.57 12.12 2.79
N SER A 195 7.13 12.68 3.91
CA SER A 195 7.95 13.60 4.72
C SER A 195 9.16 12.88 5.34
N VAL A 196 8.95 11.70 5.92
CA VAL A 196 10.02 10.84 6.48
C VAL A 196 11.02 10.47 5.38
N ALA A 197 10.55 10.07 4.19
CA ALA A 197 11.40 9.73 3.06
C ALA A 197 12.29 10.90 2.59
N ARG A 198 11.74 12.13 2.57
CA ARG A 198 12.49 13.35 2.25
C ARG A 198 13.52 13.67 3.33
N ALA A 199 13.12 13.57 4.61
CA ALA A 199 14.02 13.80 5.73
C ALA A 199 15.21 12.81 5.73
N ALA A 200 14.93 11.52 5.46
CA ALA A 200 15.95 10.49 5.30
C ALA A 200 16.90 10.79 4.14
N SER A 201 16.36 11.24 3.00
CA SER A 201 17.18 11.65 1.84
C SER A 201 18.09 12.83 2.17
N GLY A 202 17.61 13.81 2.95
CA GLY A 202 18.43 14.92 3.42
C GLY A 202 19.58 14.47 4.32
N LYS A 203 19.31 13.57 5.28
CA LYS A 203 20.34 12.99 6.16
C LYS A 203 21.34 12.11 5.39
N GLU A 204 20.87 11.34 4.42
CA GLU A 204 21.75 10.55 3.53
C GLU A 204 22.69 11.46 2.74
N ALA A 205 22.18 12.57 2.20
CA ALA A 205 22.99 13.54 1.47
C ALA A 205 24.04 14.20 2.37
N GLN A 206 23.69 14.52 3.62
CA GLN A 206 24.65 15.03 4.59
C GLN A 206 25.72 14.00 4.93
N ALA A 207 25.33 12.76 5.24
CA ALA A 207 26.28 11.68 5.55
C ALA A 207 27.22 11.36 4.37
N ARG A 208 26.75 11.50 3.11
CA ARG A 208 27.63 11.40 1.93
C ARG A 208 28.69 12.49 1.89
N LYS A 209 28.35 13.73 2.27
CA LYS A 209 29.33 14.82 2.38
C LYS A 209 30.35 14.52 3.47
N ASP A 210 29.88 14.08 4.64
CA ASP A 210 30.73 13.73 5.78
C ASP A 210 31.67 12.55 5.45
N LEU A 211 31.20 11.57 4.67
CA LEU A 211 32.03 10.46 4.20
C LEU A 211 33.13 10.95 3.24
N MET A 212 32.83 11.93 2.38
CA MET A 212 33.80 12.51 1.46
C MET A 212 34.87 13.32 2.20
N THR A 213 34.50 14.11 3.20
CA THR A 213 35.46 14.85 4.04
C THR A 213 36.32 13.89 4.85
N LEU A 214 35.72 12.86 5.47
CA LEU A 214 36.47 11.85 6.22
C LEU A 214 37.50 11.15 5.34
N ARG A 215 37.12 10.79 4.10
CA ARG A 215 38.04 10.17 3.13
C ARG A 215 39.18 11.10 2.71
N GLN A 216 38.90 12.40 2.56
CA GLN A 216 39.93 13.41 2.26
C GLN A 216 40.90 13.58 3.43
N GLU A 217 40.41 13.59 4.67
CA GLU A 217 41.26 13.68 5.86
C GLU A 217 42.16 12.46 6.03
N THR A 218 41.62 11.25 5.82
CA THR A 218 42.40 10.00 5.91
C THR A 218 43.38 9.82 4.75
N THR A 219 43.01 10.21 3.53
CA THR A 219 43.87 10.02 2.34
C THR A 219 44.81 11.21 2.11
N GLY A 220 44.56 12.34 2.76
CA GLY A 220 45.34 13.56 2.59
C GLY A 220 46.74 13.49 3.22
N PRO A 221 47.58 14.53 3.05
CA PRO A 221 48.94 14.58 3.58
C PRO A 221 49.00 14.36 5.09
N LEU A 222 47.97 14.81 5.82
CA LEU A 222 47.85 14.66 7.27
C LEU A 222 47.56 13.20 7.65
N GLY A 223 46.65 12.52 6.95
CA GLY A 223 46.40 11.09 7.13
C GLY A 223 47.62 10.23 6.80
N ALA A 224 48.29 10.51 5.67
CA ALA A 224 49.54 9.83 5.32
C ALA A 224 50.65 10.05 6.36
N TYR A 225 50.74 11.25 6.94
CA TYR A 225 51.67 11.55 8.03
C TYR A 225 51.33 10.78 9.31
N MET A 226 50.06 10.73 9.70
CA MET A 226 49.63 9.99 10.89
C MET A 226 49.86 8.48 10.76
N ASP A 227 49.60 7.92 9.58
CA ASP A 227 49.78 6.50 9.33
C ASP A 227 51.26 6.11 9.41
N ASN A 228 52.15 6.91 8.80
CA ASN A 228 53.59 6.72 8.89
C ASN A 228 54.10 6.84 10.34
N ARG A 229 53.62 7.84 11.10
CA ARG A 229 53.96 7.99 12.53
C ARG A 229 53.55 6.74 13.34
N ASN A 230 52.35 6.22 13.13
CA ASN A 230 51.87 5.04 13.84
C ASN A 230 52.70 3.80 13.50
N GLN A 231 53.09 3.62 12.24
CA GLN A 231 53.97 2.53 11.83
C GLN A 231 55.35 2.61 12.50
N VAL A 232 55.93 3.80 12.61
CA VAL A 232 57.23 4.00 13.30
C VAL A 232 57.14 3.64 14.78
N ILE A 233 56.07 4.06 15.46
CA ILE A 233 55.82 3.74 16.88
C ILE A 233 55.62 2.23 17.05
N ALA A 234 54.82 1.59 16.20
CA ALA A 234 54.58 0.15 16.25
C ALA A 234 55.88 -0.66 16.07
N ARG A 235 56.74 -0.27 15.14
CA ARG A 235 58.06 -0.91 14.95
C ARG A 235 58.95 -0.76 16.19
N HIS A 236 58.96 0.41 16.83
CA HIS A 236 59.70 0.61 18.07
C HIS A 236 59.20 -0.31 19.19
N TYR A 237 57.89 -0.44 19.36
CA TYR A 237 57.31 -1.36 20.35
C TYR A 237 57.68 -2.83 20.07
N GLN A 238 57.59 -3.28 18.81
CA GLN A 238 57.96 -4.64 18.44
C GLN A 238 59.44 -4.96 18.70
N GLN A 239 60.33 -3.98 18.54
CA GLN A 239 61.75 -4.14 18.84
C GLN A 239 62.05 -4.16 20.35
N ALA A 240 61.28 -3.42 21.15
CA ALA A 240 61.42 -3.38 22.60
C ALA A 240 60.85 -4.62 23.30
N VAL A 241 59.83 -5.27 22.71
CA VAL A 241 59.24 -6.52 23.24
C VAL A 241 59.90 -7.73 22.57
N ARG A 242 61.18 -7.96 22.87
CA ARG A 242 61.80 -9.26 22.61
C ARG A 242 61.31 -10.25 23.69
N PRO A 243 60.65 -11.37 23.36
CA PRO A 243 60.34 -12.39 24.36
C PRO A 243 61.65 -12.91 24.93
N ALA A 244 61.77 -12.92 26.26
CA ALA A 244 62.90 -13.55 26.94
C ALA A 244 63.05 -14.99 26.42
N SER A 245 64.24 -15.32 25.93
CA SER A 245 64.54 -16.67 25.45
C SER A 245 64.18 -17.69 26.54
N PRO A 246 63.39 -18.73 26.27
CA PRO A 246 63.14 -19.76 27.26
C PRO A 246 64.46 -20.47 27.54
N HIS A 247 65.08 -20.20 28.69
CA HIS A 247 66.20 -21.01 29.15
C HIS A 247 65.67 -22.43 29.37
N SER A 248 66.09 -23.34 28.50
CA SER A 248 65.91 -24.78 28.68
C SER A 248 66.64 -25.19 29.96
N LEU A 249 65.88 -25.45 31.02
CA LEU A 249 66.39 -25.99 32.27
C LEU A 249 66.76 -27.46 32.02
N SER A 250 68.03 -27.73 31.75
CA SER A 250 68.58 -29.09 31.75
C SER A 250 68.50 -29.62 33.18
N GLN A 251 67.63 -30.61 33.41
CA GLN A 251 67.68 -31.48 34.58
C GLN A 251 68.77 -32.53 34.32
N ASP A 252 69.94 -32.32 34.91
CA ASP A 252 70.90 -33.41 35.10
C ASP A 252 70.58 -34.15 36.40
N VAL A 253 70.62 -35.48 36.28
CA VAL A 253 70.26 -36.54 37.24
C VAL A 253 71.38 -36.81 38.22
#